data_AF-A0A369UUQ2-F1
#
_entry.id   AF-A0A369UUQ2-F1
#
_cell.length_a   1.000
_cell.length_b   1.000
_cell.length_c   1.000
_cell.angle_alpha   90.00
_cell.angle_beta   90.00
_cell.angle_gamma   90.00
#
_symmetry.space_group_name_H-M   'P 1'
#
loop_
_entity.id
_entity.type
_entity.pdbx_description
1 polymer ?
#
loop_
_entity_poly.entity_id
_entity_poly.type
_entity_poly.pdbx_seq_one_letter_code
_entity_poly.pdbx_strand_id
1 'polypeptide(L)'
;MSEPAPPFDGGPDAGPGCPPRPPRLGRARAKDLLARASRTADEQRRPLPDILATMAEITAHHTPDELARLLDPTAYTGAAPSLTIHALTRTPPPPAPPQ
;
A
#
# COMPACT_ATOMS: atom_id res chain seq x y z
N MET A 1 -26.32 15.26 0.99
CA MET A 1 -25.55 15.17 -0.26
C MET A 1 -24.14 14.76 0.15
N SER A 2 -23.88 13.45 0.21
CA SER A 2 -22.56 12.89 0.57
C SER A 2 -21.90 12.42 -0.72
N GLU A 3 -20.77 13.03 -1.04
CA GLU A 3 -19.94 12.68 -2.18
C GLU A 3 -19.24 11.34 -1.90
N PRO A 4 -19.35 10.32 -2.77
CA PRO A 4 -18.65 9.05 -2.59
C PRO A 4 -17.18 9.21 -2.99
N ALA A 5 -16.28 8.62 -2.19
CA ALA A 5 -14.87 8.48 -2.51
C ALA A 5 -14.68 7.83 -3.89
N PRO A 6 -13.69 8.25 -4.70
CA PRO A 6 -13.51 7.68 -6.02
C PRO A 6 -13.19 6.18 -5.89
N PRO A 7 -13.78 5.33 -6.74
CA PRO A 7 -13.26 3.98 -6.92
C PRO A 7 -11.80 4.09 -7.37
N PHE A 8 -10.94 3.23 -6.83
CA PHE A 8 -9.57 3.06 -7.30
C PHE A 8 -9.66 2.43 -8.69
N ASP A 9 -9.96 3.25 -9.70
CA ASP A 9 -10.09 2.83 -11.09
C ASP A 9 -8.67 2.56 -11.59
N GLY A 10 -8.30 1.28 -11.56
CA GLY A 10 -7.08 0.78 -12.15
C GLY A 10 -7.12 1.00 -13.65
N GLY A 11 -6.67 2.17 -14.10
CA GLY A 11 -6.46 2.48 -15.51
C GLY A 11 -5.50 1.46 -16.13
N PRO A 12 -5.95 0.66 -17.13
CA PRO A 12 -5.14 -0.34 -17.78
C PRO A 12 -4.43 0.29 -18.98
N ASP A 13 -3.19 0.74 -18.79
CA ASP A 13 -2.22 0.80 -19.90
C ASP A 13 -1.41 -0.50 -19.88
N ALA A 14 -2.14 -1.62 -19.98
CA ALA A 14 -1.57 -2.94 -20.12
C ALA A 14 -1.20 -3.12 -21.59
N GLY A 15 0.07 -2.83 -21.91
CA GLY A 15 0.67 -3.22 -23.18
C GLY A 15 0.38 -4.71 -23.50
N PRO A 16 0.25 -5.07 -24.78
CA PRO A 16 -0.28 -6.37 -25.17
C PRO A 16 0.65 -7.50 -24.75
N GLY A 17 0.17 -8.38 -23.84
CA GLY A 17 0.79 -9.67 -23.53
C GLY A 17 1.16 -9.91 -22.07
N CYS A 18 0.30 -9.58 -21.09
CA CYS A 18 0.55 -10.01 -19.71
C CYS A 18 0.22 -11.52 -19.56
N PRO A 19 1.16 -12.38 -19.12
CA PRO A 19 0.92 -13.81 -18.94
C PRO A 19 -0.13 -14.06 -17.86
N PRO A 20 -0.80 -15.23 -17.86
CA PRO A 20 -1.77 -15.57 -16.83
C PRO A 20 -1.11 -15.53 -15.44
N ARG A 21 -1.62 -14.66 -14.55
CA ARG A 21 -1.12 -14.57 -13.17
C ARG A 21 -1.33 -15.92 -12.47
N PRO A 22 -0.33 -16.44 -11.74
CA PRO A 22 -0.51 -17.64 -10.92
C PRO A 22 -1.62 -17.43 -9.88
N PRO A 23 -2.12 -18.50 -9.22
CA PRO A 23 -3.01 -18.35 -8.08
C PRO A 23 -2.38 -17.44 -7.02
N ARG A 24 -3.19 -16.56 -6.42
CA ARG A 24 -2.71 -15.52 -5.51
C ARG A 24 -1.86 -16.14 -4.40
N LEU A 25 -0.67 -15.58 -4.24
CA LEU A 25 0.25 -15.90 -3.16
C LEU A 25 -0.48 -15.87 -1.80
N GLY A 26 -0.46 -16.98 -1.08
CA GLY A 26 -1.09 -17.06 0.25
C GLY A 26 -0.50 -16.03 1.21
N ARG A 27 -1.33 -15.46 2.10
CA ARG A 27 -0.95 -14.36 3.01
C ARG A 27 0.31 -14.66 3.84
N ALA A 28 0.51 -15.91 4.28
CA ALA A 28 1.70 -16.32 5.01
C ALA A 28 2.96 -16.23 4.13
N ARG A 29 2.94 -16.87 2.96
CA ARG A 29 4.06 -16.86 2.00
C ARG A 29 4.39 -15.45 1.50
N ALA A 30 3.36 -14.62 1.29
CA ALA A 30 3.54 -13.21 0.92
C ALA A 30 4.29 -12.43 2.00
N LYS A 31 3.92 -12.61 3.28
CA LYS A 31 4.62 -11.98 4.40
C LYS A 31 6.07 -12.44 4.52
N ASP A 32 6.32 -13.74 4.38
CA ASP A 32 7.67 -14.29 4.48
C ASP A 32 8.58 -13.78 3.36
N LEU A 33 8.06 -13.68 2.13
CA LEU A 33 8.76 -13.10 1.00
C LEU A 33 9.07 -11.63 1.23
N LEU A 34 8.08 -10.85 1.68
CA LEU A 34 8.28 -9.44 1.99
C LEU A 34 9.31 -9.24 3.11
N ALA A 35 9.26 -10.04 4.17
CA ALA A 35 10.21 -9.97 5.27
C ALA A 35 11.65 -10.25 4.82
N ARG A 36 11.85 -11.24 3.93
CA ARG A 36 13.15 -11.52 3.32
C ARG A 36 13.62 -10.36 2.44
N ALA A 37 12.76 -9.87 1.56
CA ALA A 37 13.08 -8.77 0.66
C ALA A 37 13.46 -7.49 1.43
N SER A 38 12.72 -7.15 2.48
CA SER A 38 13.04 -6.00 3.35
C SER A 38 14.40 -6.15 4.03
N ARG A 39 14.74 -7.34 4.53
CA ARG A 39 16.05 -7.60 5.12
C ARG A 39 17.16 -7.43 4.09
N THR A 40 16.99 -8.00 2.90
CA THR A 40 17.95 -7.89 1.80
C THR A 40 18.11 -6.45 1.32
N ALA A 41 17.03 -5.68 1.26
CA ALA A 41 17.06 -4.25 0.91
C ALA A 41 17.88 -3.45 1.92
N ASP A 42 17.72 -3.73 3.22
CA ASP A 42 18.49 -3.11 4.30
C ASP A 42 19.98 -3.48 4.23
N GLU A 43 20.29 -4.79 4.14
CA GLU A 43 21.66 -5.30 4.04
C GLU A 43 22.42 -4.75 2.83
N GLN A 44 21.73 -4.61 1.68
CA GLN A 44 22.33 -4.09 0.44
C GLN A 44 22.27 -2.57 0.33
N ARG A 45 21.60 -1.87 1.26
CA ARG A 45 21.21 -0.45 1.15
C ARG A 45 20.61 -0.10 -0.21
N ARG A 46 19.71 -0.95 -0.69
CA ARG A 46 19.00 -0.78 -1.96
C ARG A 46 17.52 -0.55 -1.70
N PRO A 47 16.84 0.22 -2.56
CA PRO A 47 15.42 0.43 -2.39
C PRO A 47 14.66 -0.90 -2.58
N LEU A 48 13.69 -1.17 -1.70
CA LEU A 48 12.87 -2.38 -1.72
C LEU A 48 12.18 -2.67 -3.08
N PRO A 49 11.68 -1.68 -3.84
CA PRO A 49 11.12 -1.90 -5.17
C PRO A 49 12.08 -2.65 -6.10
N ASP A 50 13.37 -2.29 -6.08
CA ASP A 50 14.38 -2.90 -6.95
C ASP A 50 14.61 -4.36 -6.59
N ILE A 51 14.61 -4.69 -5.30
CA ILE A 51 14.77 -6.06 -4.83
C ILE A 51 13.53 -6.88 -5.22
N LEU A 52 12.33 -6.36 -5.00
CA LEU A 52 11.09 -7.05 -5.36
C LEU A 52 10.94 -7.24 -6.87
N ALA A 53 11.43 -6.31 -7.69
CA ALA A 53 11.44 -6.41 -9.14
C ALA A 53 12.35 -7.55 -9.66
N THR A 54 13.33 -8.00 -8.87
CA THR A 54 14.17 -9.17 -9.22
C THR A 54 13.53 -10.52 -8.85
N MET A 55 12.45 -10.52 -8.06
CA MET A 55 11.84 -11.74 -7.56
C MET A 55 10.72 -12.20 -8.50
N ALA A 56 10.94 -13.33 -9.19
CA ALA A 56 9.96 -13.92 -10.11
C ALA A 56 8.59 -14.19 -9.47
N GLU A 57 8.56 -14.54 -8.18
CA GLU A 57 7.32 -14.76 -7.42
C GLU A 57 6.50 -13.48 -7.24
N ILE A 58 7.13 -12.30 -7.25
CA ILE A 58 6.45 -11.01 -7.13
C ILE A 58 6.07 -10.51 -8.52
N THR A 59 7.00 -10.54 -9.48
CA THR A 59 6.77 -10.01 -10.84
C THR A 59 5.79 -10.84 -11.65
N ALA A 60 5.58 -12.12 -11.28
CA ALA A 60 4.48 -12.93 -11.82
C ALA A 60 3.09 -12.39 -11.45
N HIS A 61 2.98 -11.57 -10.41
CA HIS A 61 1.71 -11.01 -9.92
C HIS A 61 1.66 -9.49 -9.93
N HIS A 62 2.76 -8.77 -10.11
CA HIS A 62 2.79 -7.32 -10.05
C HIS A 62 3.74 -6.76 -11.10
N THR A 63 3.31 -5.73 -11.81
CA THR A 63 4.20 -4.96 -12.68
C THR A 63 5.10 -4.03 -11.86
N PRO A 64 6.22 -3.55 -12.40
CA PRO A 64 7.06 -2.56 -11.73
C PRO A 64 6.29 -1.30 -11.32
N ASP A 65 5.38 -0.81 -12.18
CA ASP A 65 4.53 0.34 -11.89
C ASP A 65 3.52 0.06 -10.76
N GLU A 66 2.93 -1.13 -10.74
CA GLU A 66 2.05 -1.56 -9.62
C GLU A 66 2.82 -1.62 -8.30
N LEU A 67 4.05 -2.15 -8.32
CA LEU A 67 4.91 -2.19 -7.13
C LEU A 67 5.29 -0.80 -6.65
N ALA A 68 5.66 0.11 -7.56
CA ALA A 68 5.99 1.48 -7.21
C ALA A 68 4.81 2.18 -6.52
N ARG A 69 3.58 1.98 -7.02
CA ARG A 69 2.37 2.52 -6.38
C ARG A 69 2.06 1.86 -5.04
N LEU A 70 2.21 0.53 -4.92
CA LEU A 70 1.95 -0.19 -3.66
C LEU A 70 2.96 0.16 -2.56
N LEU A 71 4.18 0.49 -2.94
CA LEU A 71 5.26 0.88 -2.04
C LEU A 71 5.33 2.39 -1.82
N ASP A 72 4.45 3.18 -2.43
CA ASP A 72 4.36 4.61 -2.20
C ASP A 72 3.77 4.87 -0.80
N PRO A 73 4.57 5.37 0.16
CA PRO A 73 4.09 5.60 1.51
C PRO A 73 3.04 6.72 1.57
N THR A 74 3.05 7.65 0.60
CA THR A 74 2.09 8.77 0.55
C THR A 74 0.70 8.30 0.12
N ALA A 75 0.65 7.19 -0.65
CA ALA A 75 -0.59 6.56 -1.09
C ALA A 75 -1.16 5.55 -0.07
N TYR A 76 -0.38 5.16 0.96
CA TYR A 76 -0.75 4.11 1.93
C TYR A 76 -1.01 4.65 3.35
N THR A 77 -1.70 5.79 3.47
CA THR A 77 -2.03 6.40 4.78
C THR A 77 -3.25 5.77 5.47
N GLY A 78 -3.94 4.84 4.80
CA GLY A 78 -5.15 4.20 5.32
C GLY A 78 -6.22 5.23 5.72
N ALA A 79 -6.84 5.03 6.88
CA ALA A 79 -7.91 5.91 7.39
C ALA A 79 -7.39 7.17 8.10
N ALA A 80 -6.07 7.45 8.07
CA ALA A 80 -5.49 8.57 8.81
C ALA A 80 -6.16 9.93 8.50
N PRO A 81 -6.44 10.32 7.24
CA PRO A 81 -7.12 11.58 6.96
C PRO A 81 -8.51 11.67 7.62
N SER A 82 -9.30 10.59 7.54
CA SER A 82 -10.64 10.54 8.16
C SER A 82 -10.58 10.64 9.68
N LEU A 83 -9.59 10.00 10.31
CA LEU A 83 -9.36 10.09 11.76
C LEU A 83 -8.96 11.50 12.18
N THR A 84 -8.10 12.16 11.40
CA THR A 84 -7.69 13.54 11.64
C THR A 84 -8.88 14.50 11.53
N ILE A 85 -9.69 14.37 10.48
CA ILE A 85 -10.90 15.18 10.31
C ILE A 85 -11.85 14.95 11.49
N HIS A 86 -12.11 13.69 11.85
CA HIS A 86 -12.96 13.37 12.99
C HIS A 86 -12.46 14.03 14.29
N ALA A 87 -11.15 13.95 14.57
CA ALA A 87 -10.56 14.57 15.76
C ALA A 87 -10.70 16.11 15.76
N LEU A 88 -10.52 16.76 14.60
CA LEU A 88 -10.63 18.22 14.47
C LEU A 88 -12.08 18.71 14.53
N THR A 89 -13.04 17.92 14.06
CA THR A 89 -14.48 18.24 14.13
C THR A 89 -15.08 18.01 15.51
N ARG A 90 -14.40 17.24 16.37
CA ARG A 90 -14.84 17.03 17.75
C ARG A 90 -14.54 18.27 18.57
N THR A 91 -15.55 19.10 18.81
CA THR A 91 -15.46 20.17 19.81
C THR A 91 -15.08 19.56 21.16
N PRO A 92 -14.03 20.03 21.84
CA PRO A 92 -13.71 19.56 23.18
C PRO A 92 -14.88 19.88 24.14
N PRO A 93 -15.16 19.01 25.12
CA PRO A 93 -16.18 19.31 26.12
C PRO A 93 -15.81 20.61 26.85
N PRO A 94 -16.80 21.43 27.25
CA PRO A 94 -16.53 22.63 28.03
C PRO A 94 -15.75 22.28 29.31
N PRO A 95 -14.85 23.15 29.78
CA PRO A 95 -14.08 22.89 30.99
C PRO A 95 -15.04 22.66 32.17
N ALA A 96 -14.69 21.68 33.02
CA ALA A 96 -15.46 21.39 34.22
C ALA A 96 -15.49 22.62 35.14
N PRO A 97 -16.61 22.89 35.84
CA PRO A 97 -16.70 24.00 36.77
C PRO A 97 -15.68 23.83 37.92
N PRO A 98 -15.13 24.93 38.45
CA PRO A 98 -14.29 24.86 39.64
C PRO A 98 -15.10 24.34 40.83
N GLN A 99 -14.52 23.39 41.57
CA GLN A 99 -15.07 22.83 42.81
C GLN A 99 -14.84 23.78 43.98
#